data_AF-A0A318YRL4-F1
#
_entry.id   AF-A0A318YRL4-F1
#
_cell.length_a   1.000
_cell.length_b   1.000
_cell.length_c   1.000
_cell.angle_alpha   90.00
_cell.angle_beta   90.00
_cell.angle_gamma   90.00
#
_symmetry.space_group_name_H-M   'P 1'
#
loop_
_entity.id
_entity.type
_entity.pdbx_description
1 polymer ?
#
loop_
_entity_poly.entity_id
_entity_poly.type
_entity_poly.pdbx_seq_one_letter_code
_entity_poly.pdbx_strand_id
1 'polypeptide(L)'
;MPTMWLSDNQKIGVIFCSAGGLFLFGGVLMFFDRSLLAMGNILFLIGLTLIIGLEKTFAFFSRRQKLKGTAAFAAGILLILLRWPLTGFIIELYGLFILFGDFLITIGQFAGNIPVVGPFIQKVLETLAGGRRNSELPV
;
A
#
# COMPACT_ATOMS: atom_id res chain seq x y z
N MET A 1 2.34 31.15 11.56
CA MET A 1 2.78 30.04 10.69
C MET A 1 2.60 28.74 11.46
N PRO A 2 1.52 27.95 11.28
CA PRO A 2 1.46 26.63 11.88
C PRO A 2 2.20 25.66 10.96
N THR A 3 3.44 25.35 11.29
CA THR A 3 4.21 24.24 10.70
C THR A 3 3.73 22.93 11.29
N MET A 4 2.59 22.41 10.83
CA MET A 4 2.16 21.04 11.15
C MET A 4 1.54 20.41 9.90
N TRP A 5 2.40 19.98 8.98
CA TRP A 5 1.97 19.36 7.72
C TRP A 5 1.44 17.92 7.87
N LEU A 6 1.55 17.33 9.07
CA LEU A 6 1.03 16.00 9.42
C LEU A 6 0.49 16.04 10.85
N SER A 7 -0.67 15.41 11.09
CA SER A 7 -1.17 15.16 12.45
C SER A 7 -0.18 14.25 13.21
N ASP A 8 -0.05 14.41 14.53
CA ASP A 8 0.83 13.58 15.36
C ASP A 8 0.56 12.08 15.18
N ASN A 9 -0.71 11.72 14.99
CA ASN A 9 -1.13 10.36 14.68
C ASN A 9 -0.58 9.87 13.33
N GLN A 10 -0.52 10.74 12.32
CA GLN A 10 0.05 10.39 11.01
C GLN A 10 1.57 10.26 11.08
N LYS A 11 2.27 11.09 11.85
CA LYS A 11 3.71 10.91 12.10
C LYS A 11 4.01 9.56 12.73
N ILE A 12 3.25 9.20 13.76
CA ILE A 12 3.34 7.89 14.40
C ILE A 12 3.01 6.80 13.39
N GLY A 13 1.94 6.97 12.60
CA GLY A 13 1.55 6.03 11.56
C GLY A 13 2.64 5.78 10.51
N VAL A 14 3.37 6.82 10.09
CA VAL A 14 4.51 6.70 9.17
C VAL A 14 5.65 5.88 9.79
N ILE A 15 5.92 6.06 11.09
CA ILE A 15 6.93 5.27 11.81
C ILE A 15 6.53 3.79 11.85
N PHE A 16 5.27 3.49 12.21
CA PHE A 16 4.78 2.11 12.23
C PHE A 16 4.74 1.47 10.84
N CYS A 17 4.35 2.23 9.81
CA CYS A 17 4.30 1.75 8.43
C CYS A 17 5.69 1.44 7.89
N SER A 18 6.66 2.33 8.13
CA SER A 18 8.06 2.12 7.74
C SER A 18 8.72 0.97 8.51
N ALA A 19 8.46 0.85 9.81
CA ALA A 19 8.89 -0.30 10.60
C ALA A 19 8.28 -1.61 10.08
N GLY A 20 6.98 -1.63 9.79
CA GLY A 20 6.31 -2.79 9.19
C GLY A 20 6.92 -3.20 7.85
N GLY A 21 7.23 -2.22 6.99
CA GLY A 21 7.94 -2.44 5.72
C GLY A 21 9.35 -3.02 5.92
N LEU A 22 10.10 -2.56 6.92
CA LEU A 22 11.41 -3.12 7.26
C LEU A 22 11.31 -4.57 7.73
N PHE A 23 10.33 -4.90 8.57
CA PHE A 23 10.09 -6.28 9.03
C PHE A 23 9.64 -7.19 7.89
N LEU A 24 8.79 -6.71 6.98
CA LEU A 24 8.42 -7.45 5.76
C LEU A 24 9.65 -7.70 4.88
N PHE A 25 10.46 -6.67 4.62
CA PHE A 25 11.68 -6.80 3.83
C PHE A 25 12.69 -7.76 4.48
N GLY A 26 12.91 -7.64 5.78
CA GLY A 26 13.74 -8.57 6.55
C GLY A 26 13.21 -10.00 6.51
N GLY A 27 11.88 -10.18 6.60
CA GLY A 27 11.24 -11.48 6.48
C GLY A 27 11.48 -12.12 5.11
N VAL A 28 11.44 -11.35 4.03
CA VAL A 28 11.78 -11.82 2.68
C VAL A 28 13.26 -12.18 2.57
N LEU A 29 14.18 -11.36 3.10
CA LEU A 29 15.62 -11.63 3.08
C LEU A 29 15.99 -12.91 3.87
N MET A 30 15.32 -13.18 4.98
CA MET A 30 15.48 -14.41 5.76
C MET A 30 14.71 -15.60 5.19
N PHE A 31 14.57 -15.70 3.87
CA PHE A 31 13.88 -16.79 3.17
C PHE A 31 12.41 -16.97 3.60
N PHE A 32 11.66 -15.86 3.65
CA PHE A 32 10.24 -15.82 4.01
C PHE A 32 9.96 -16.32 5.45
N ASP A 33 10.69 -15.77 6.41
CA ASP A 33 10.43 -16.03 7.83
C ASP A 33 9.01 -15.57 8.20
N ARG A 34 8.18 -16.51 8.67
CA ARG A 34 6.75 -16.28 8.93
C ARG A 34 6.52 -15.30 10.07
N SER A 35 7.40 -15.30 11.07
CA SER A 35 7.26 -14.45 12.25
C SER A 35 7.57 -13.01 11.90
N LEU A 36 8.64 -12.77 11.12
CA LEU A 36 8.99 -11.44 10.63
C LEU A 36 7.94 -10.91 9.65
N LEU A 37 7.45 -11.74 8.72
CA LEU A 37 6.39 -11.36 7.79
C LEU A 37 5.08 -11.02 8.53
N ALA A 38 4.67 -11.85 9.49
CA ALA A 38 3.48 -11.60 10.30
C ALA A 38 3.61 -10.31 11.12
N MET A 39 4.75 -10.11 11.79
CA MET A 39 5.00 -8.89 12.56
C MET A 39 5.02 -7.65 11.67
N GLY A 40 5.65 -7.75 10.50
CA GLY A 40 5.66 -6.69 9.50
C GLY A 40 4.24 -6.30 9.04
N ASN A 41 3.39 -7.30 8.78
CA ASN A 41 1.99 -7.07 8.41
C ASN A 41 1.16 -6.40 9.50
N ILE A 42 1.34 -6.80 10.77
CA ILE A 42 0.65 -6.18 11.90
C ILE A 42 1.06 -4.71 12.04
N LEU A 43 2.37 -4.44 12.02
CA LEU A 43 2.90 -3.07 12.12
C LEU A 43 2.46 -2.22 10.93
N PHE A 44 2.47 -2.79 9.73
CA PHE A 44 2.02 -2.12 8.52
C PHE A 44 0.54 -1.73 8.60
N LEU A 45 -0.32 -2.65 9.03
CA LEU A 45 -1.75 -2.38 9.22
C LEU A 45 -2.02 -1.30 10.27
N ILE A 46 -1.30 -1.34 11.40
CA ILE A 46 -1.40 -0.30 12.44
C ILE A 46 -0.93 1.05 11.90
N GLY A 47 0.21 1.07 11.22
CA GLY A 47 0.73 2.29 10.61
C GLY A 47 -0.25 2.89 9.60
N LEU A 48 -0.85 2.05 8.78
CA LEU A 48 -1.82 2.46 7.79
C LEU A 48 -3.10 3.02 8.42
N THR A 49 -3.66 2.34 9.41
CA THR A 49 -4.88 2.80 10.11
C THR A 49 -4.66 4.16 10.78
N LEU A 50 -3.45 4.42 11.28
CA LEU A 50 -3.06 5.72 11.84
C LEU A 50 -2.85 6.82 10.78
N ILE A 51 -2.33 6.49 9.60
CA ILE A 51 -2.15 7.45 8.49
C ILE A 51 -3.51 7.88 7.89
N ILE A 52 -4.41 6.93 7.66
CA ILE A 52 -5.72 7.15 7.03
C ILE A 52 -6.76 7.64 8.05
N GLY A 53 -6.62 7.24 9.32
CA GLY A 53 -7.57 7.46 10.40
C GLY A 53 -8.57 6.30 10.51
N LEU A 54 -8.89 5.88 11.74
CA LEU A 54 -9.70 4.68 12.03
C LEU A 54 -11.08 4.70 11.34
N GLU A 55 -11.80 5.83 11.38
CA GLU A 55 -13.12 5.96 10.73
C GLU A 55 -13.04 5.85 9.20
N LYS A 56 -12.04 6.48 8.60
CA LYS A 56 -11.84 6.46 7.14
C LYS A 56 -11.28 5.12 6.69
N THR A 57 -10.51 4.42 7.52
CA THR A 57 -9.97 3.09 7.20
C THR A 57 -11.07 2.04 7.17
N PHE A 58 -12.01 2.07 8.12
CA PHE A 58 -13.20 1.21 8.07
C PHE A 58 -14.07 1.49 6.84
N ALA A 59 -14.27 2.76 6.49
CA ALA A 59 -14.98 3.14 5.26
C ALA A 59 -14.21 2.77 3.98
N PHE A 60 -12.88 2.80 4.00
CA PHE A 60 -12.00 2.45 2.87
C PHE A 60 -11.94 0.94 2.64
N PHE A 61 -11.84 0.16 3.72
CA PHE A 61 -11.89 -1.31 3.69
C PHE A 61 -13.28 -1.86 3.34
N SER A 62 -14.35 -1.13 3.68
CA SER A 62 -15.75 -1.54 3.44
C SER A 62 -16.31 -1.10 2.07
N ARG A 63 -15.56 -0.35 1.27
CA ARG A 63 -16.02 0.08 -0.07
C ARG A 63 -16.05 -1.12 -1.01
N ARG A 64 -17.18 -1.38 -1.68
CA ARG A 64 -17.35 -2.59 -2.53
C ARG A 64 -16.31 -2.76 -3.63
N GLN A 65 -15.78 -1.66 -4.19
CA GLN A 65 -14.69 -1.71 -5.16
C GLN A 65 -13.33 -2.12 -4.56
N LYS A 66 -13.14 -1.94 -3.26
CA LYS A 66 -11.89 -2.21 -2.52
C LYS A 66 -11.93 -3.52 -1.72
N LEU A 67 -13.11 -4.09 -1.49
CA LEU A 67 -13.30 -5.38 -0.82
C LEU A 67 -12.50 -6.53 -1.44
N LYS A 68 -12.34 -6.55 -2.77
CA LYS A 68 -11.51 -7.57 -3.45
C LYS A 68 -10.03 -7.49 -3.01
N GLY A 69 -9.51 -6.27 -2.87
CA GLY A 69 -8.14 -6.03 -2.38
C GLY A 69 -8.01 -6.39 -0.90
N THR A 70 -8.97 -6.00 -0.08
CA THR A 70 -9.05 -6.36 1.35
C THR A 70 -9.05 -7.88 1.55
N ALA A 71 -9.90 -8.59 0.81
CA ALA A 71 -10.03 -10.04 0.92
C ALA A 71 -8.75 -10.75 0.46
N ALA A 72 -8.12 -10.29 -0.65
CA ALA A 72 -6.84 -10.81 -1.09
C ALA A 72 -5.72 -10.54 -0.07
N PHE A 73 -5.66 -9.34 0.50
CA PHE A 73 -4.68 -8.98 1.53
C PHE A 73 -4.83 -9.84 2.79
N ALA A 74 -6.07 -9.99 3.29
CA ALA A 74 -6.36 -10.84 4.44
C ALA A 74 -6.08 -12.33 4.16
N ALA A 75 -6.42 -12.81 2.96
CA ALA A 75 -6.11 -14.17 2.53
C ALA A 75 -4.58 -14.41 2.43
N GLY A 76 -3.83 -13.41 1.98
CA GLY A 76 -2.37 -13.43 1.95
C GLY A 76 -1.77 -13.59 3.35
N ILE A 77 -2.21 -12.76 4.31
CA ILE A 77 -1.81 -12.89 5.73
C ILE A 77 -2.15 -14.28 6.27
N LEU A 78 -3.37 -14.77 6.01
CA LEU A 78 -3.82 -16.09 6.47
C LEU A 78 -2.93 -17.21 5.89
N LEU A 79 -2.56 -17.13 4.62
CA LEU A 79 -1.67 -18.10 3.98
C LEU A 79 -0.24 -18.07 4.55
N ILE A 80 0.29 -16.89 4.89
CA ILE A 80 1.58 -16.76 5.60
C ILE A 80 1.52 -17.48 6.94
N LEU A 81 0.42 -17.32 7.69
CA LEU A 81 0.20 -18.03 8.96
C LEU A 81 0.01 -19.54 8.76
N LEU A 82 -0.65 -19.97 7.69
CA LEU A 82 -0.89 -21.38 7.32
C LEU A 82 0.32 -22.10 6.73
N ARG A 83 1.54 -21.63 7.03
CA ARG A 83 2.81 -22.28 6.64
C ARG A 83 3.17 -22.12 5.15
N TRP A 84 2.43 -21.30 4.40
CA TRP A 84 2.62 -21.05 2.97
C TRP A 84 3.03 -19.58 2.70
N PRO A 85 4.21 -19.13 3.19
CA PRO A 85 4.56 -17.72 3.19
C PRO A 85 4.88 -17.16 1.81
N LEU A 86 5.45 -17.95 0.90
CA LEU A 86 5.75 -17.53 -0.47
C LEU A 86 4.48 -17.17 -1.24
N THR A 87 3.52 -18.09 -1.28
CA THR A 87 2.24 -17.90 -1.95
C THR A 87 1.40 -16.82 -1.25
N GLY A 88 1.40 -16.82 0.08
CA GLY A 88 0.71 -15.82 0.88
C GLY A 88 1.23 -14.41 0.63
N PHE A 89 2.55 -14.22 0.57
CA PHE A 89 3.17 -12.93 0.29
C PHE A 89 2.83 -12.39 -1.10
N ILE A 90 2.79 -13.24 -2.13
CA ILE A 90 2.40 -12.82 -3.49
C ILE A 90 0.94 -12.33 -3.51
N ILE A 91 0.04 -13.11 -2.89
CA ILE A 91 -1.39 -12.76 -2.81
C ILE A 91 -1.60 -11.49 -1.97
N GLU A 92 -0.85 -11.36 -0.88
CA GLU A 92 -0.84 -10.18 -0.03
C GLU A 92 -0.41 -8.93 -0.79
N LEU A 93 0.73 -8.98 -1.50
CA LEU A 93 1.22 -7.88 -2.33
C LEU A 93 0.20 -7.49 -3.39
N TYR A 94 -0.45 -8.46 -4.02
CA TYR A 94 -1.52 -8.20 -4.99
C TYR A 94 -2.71 -7.49 -4.35
N GLY A 95 -3.16 -7.95 -3.18
CA GLY A 95 -4.23 -7.31 -2.41
C GLY A 95 -3.87 -5.88 -2.01
N LEU A 96 -2.65 -5.67 -1.51
CA LEU A 96 -2.09 -4.38 -1.15
C LEU A 96 -2.05 -3.42 -2.35
N PHE A 97 -1.61 -3.90 -3.51
CA PHE A 97 -1.56 -3.10 -4.74
C PHE A 97 -2.95 -2.67 -5.21
N ILE A 98 -3.96 -3.54 -5.15
CA ILE A 98 -5.35 -3.18 -5.48
C ILE A 98 -5.92 -2.18 -4.47
N LEU A 99 -5.59 -2.34 -3.19
CA LEU A 99 -6.10 -1.49 -2.12
C LEU A 99 -5.53 -0.08 -2.26
N PHE A 100 -4.21 0.05 -2.41
CA PHE A 100 -3.50 1.34 -2.47
C PHE A 100 -3.29 1.88 -3.87
N GLY A 101 -3.64 1.19 -4.95
CA GLY A 101 -3.37 1.64 -6.32
C GLY A 101 -3.82 3.09 -6.61
N ASP A 102 -5.03 3.46 -6.20
CA ASP A 102 -5.52 4.84 -6.34
C ASP A 102 -4.76 5.85 -5.46
N PHE A 103 -4.31 5.42 -4.28
CA PHE A 103 -3.54 6.24 -3.35
C PHE A 103 -2.10 6.44 -3.85
N LEU A 104 -1.49 5.41 -4.42
CA LEU A 104 -0.16 5.45 -5.03
C LEU A 104 -0.15 6.31 -6.30
N ILE A 105 -1.20 6.26 -7.12
CA ILE A 105 -1.36 7.18 -8.27
C ILE A 105 -1.45 8.62 -7.77
N THR A 106 -2.23 8.87 -6.72
CA THR A 106 -2.37 10.21 -6.13
C THR A 106 -1.04 10.72 -5.58
N ILE A 107 -0.33 9.91 -4.78
CA ILE A 107 1.02 10.23 -4.28
C ILE A 107 1.99 10.42 -5.45
N GLY A 108 1.92 9.59 -6.49
CA GLY A 108 2.73 9.71 -7.69
C GLY A 108 2.52 11.04 -8.42
N GLN A 109 1.28 11.52 -8.53
CA GLN A 109 0.99 12.85 -9.08
C GLN A 109 1.59 13.98 -8.22
N PHE A 110 1.49 13.87 -6.89
CA PHE A 110 2.11 14.84 -5.97
C PHE A 110 3.65 14.80 -6.02
N ALA A 111 4.24 13.60 -6.10
CA ALA A 111 5.68 13.42 -6.27
C ALA A 111 6.17 13.85 -7.67
N GLY A 112 5.30 13.77 -8.67
CA GLY A 112 5.51 14.28 -10.03
C GLY A 112 5.75 15.79 -10.09
N ASN A 113 5.22 16.55 -9.12
CA ASN A 113 5.46 17.99 -8.99
C ASN A 113 6.78 18.32 -8.27
N ILE A 114 7.55 17.33 -7.81
CA ILE A 114 8.88 17.55 -7.19
C ILE A 114 9.91 17.63 -8.32
N PRO A 115 10.60 18.76 -8.54
CA PRO A 115 11.42 18.99 -9.74
C PRO A 115 12.58 18.00 -9.94
N VAL A 116 13.02 17.28 -8.90
CA VAL A 116 14.08 16.26 -8.98
C VAL A 116 13.53 14.87 -9.34
N VAL A 117 12.31 14.52 -8.93
CA VAL A 117 11.70 13.19 -9.10
C VAL A 117 10.63 13.19 -10.21
N GLY A 118 10.13 14.38 -10.56
CA GLY A 118 9.07 14.66 -11.51
C GLY A 118 9.24 14.04 -12.90
N PRO A 119 10.42 14.16 -13.55
CA PRO A 119 10.61 13.64 -14.90
C PRO A 119 10.50 12.11 -14.99
N PHE A 120 10.94 11.39 -13.95
CA PHE A 120 10.88 9.93 -13.91
C PHE A 120 9.48 9.43 -13.61
N ILE A 121 8.79 10.05 -12.66
CA ILE A 121 7.42 9.66 -12.32
C ILE A 121 6.47 9.99 -13.45
N GLN A 122 6.58 11.15 -14.11
CA GLN A 122 5.73 11.51 -15.26
C GLN A 122 5.81 10.49 -16.40
N LYS A 123 7.01 9.99 -16.75
CA LYS A 123 7.16 8.92 -17.77
C LYS A 123 6.48 7.61 -17.39
N VAL A 124 6.64 7.17 -16.14
CA VAL A 124 6.01 5.93 -15.65
C VAL A 124 4.49 6.09 -15.57
N LEU A 125 4.03 7.26 -15.14
CA LEU A 125 2.61 7.59 -15.00
C LEU A 125 1.93 7.76 -16.35
N GLU A 126 2.61 8.32 -17.36
CA GLU A 126 2.13 8.37 -18.75
C GLU A 126 2.05 6.98 -19.37
N THR A 127 3.00 6.09 -19.06
CA THR A 127 2.98 4.70 -19.55
C THR A 127 1.84 3.89 -18.90
N LEU A 128 1.55 4.14 -17.62
CA LEU A 128 0.44 3.49 -16.89
C LEU A 128 -0.93 4.11 -17.20
N ALA A 129 -1.01 5.43 -17.40
CA ALA A 129 -2.24 6.15 -17.73
C ALA A 129 -2.60 6.06 -19.23
N GLY A 130 -1.60 5.93 -20.11
CA GLY A 130 -1.77 5.71 -21.55
C GLY A 130 -2.47 4.39 -21.88
N GLY A 131 -2.40 3.39 -20.99
CA GLY A 131 -3.17 2.15 -21.11
C GLY A 131 -4.67 2.28 -20.82
N ARG A 132 -5.11 3.36 -20.15
CA ARG A 132 -6.52 3.56 -19.73
C ARG A 132 -7.32 4.51 -20.62
N ARG A 133 -6.69 5.21 -21.57
CA ARG A 133 -7.35 6.17 -22.48
C ARG A 133 -7.80 5.58 -23.82
N ASN A 134 -7.53 4.32 -24.11
CA ASN A 134 -7.82 3.73 -25.42
C ASN A 134 -9.16 2.95 -25.52
N SER A 135 -10.04 3.06 -24.52
CA SER A 135 -11.35 2.37 -24.54
C SER A 135 -12.55 3.29 -24.77
N GLU A 136 -12.34 4.58 -25.08
CA GLU A 136 -13.44 5.50 -25.39
C GLU A 136 -13.08 6.44 -26.54
N LEU A 137 -13.11 5.94 -27.77
CA LEU A 137 -13.57 6.74 -28.91
C LEU A 137 -14.41 5.86 -29.85
N PRO A 138 -15.72 6.15 -29.98
CA PRO A 138 -16.56 5.63 -31.06
C PRO A 138 -16.21 6.36 -32.37
N VAL A 139 -15.98 5.60 -33.42
CA VAL A 139 -16.25 6.01 -34.81
C VAL A 139 -17.15 4.97 -35.45
#